data_AF-A0A968UQT7-F1
#
_entry.id   AF-A0A968UQT7-F1
#
_cell.length_a   1.000
_cell.length_b   1.000
_cell.length_c   1.000
_cell.angle_alpha   90.00
_cell.angle_beta   90.00
_cell.angle_gamma   90.00
#
_symmetry.space_group_name_H-M   'P 1'
#
loop_
_entity.id
_entity.type
_entity.pdbx_description
1 polymer ?
#
loop_
_entity_poly.entity_id
_entity_poly.type
_entity_poly.pdbx_seq_one_letter_code
_entity_poly.pdbx_strand_id
1 'polypeptide(L)'
;MISIGNKWRDILYRLVDLISFSPQIRELAELLSDKAEHVEENSADLSSHPGGFIRAFHKRRISIAASYIRIARQLYMKEYHQRLRALKTLIGLSFHAKTVSMPLNTARVQTGIMKEAVKNLDNRRKQMEMIADFSLASYGHEAVIRRFLRELRRVEVPETGKALKDLNLGWDSHVHDNLSEGRKTPSQLVLDAFIKGISKLTLAYYDISDKI
;
A
#
# COMPACT_ATOMS: atom_id res chain seq x y z
N MET A 1 21.20 -12.17 35.78
CA MET A 1 20.39 -13.40 35.68
C MET A 1 19.05 -13.18 34.95
N ILE A 2 19.02 -12.55 33.74
CA ILE A 2 17.75 -12.19 33.04
C ILE A 2 17.75 -12.65 31.55
N SER A 3 18.50 -13.69 31.16
CA SER A 3 18.65 -14.05 29.73
C SER A 3 17.84 -15.29 29.27
N ILE A 4 17.38 -16.14 30.19
CA ILE A 4 16.78 -17.44 29.83
C ILE A 4 15.31 -17.31 29.41
N GLY A 5 14.54 -16.43 30.04
CA GLY A 5 13.11 -16.25 29.76
C GLY A 5 12.80 -15.64 28.38
N ASN A 6 13.68 -14.79 27.86
CA ASN A 6 13.51 -14.19 26.52
C ASN A 6 13.78 -15.21 25.41
N LYS A 7 14.76 -16.11 25.61
CA LYS A 7 15.13 -17.11 24.61
C LYS A 7 14.00 -18.12 24.35
N TRP A 8 13.33 -18.58 25.40
CA TRP A 8 12.17 -19.47 25.27
C TRP A 8 10.96 -18.79 24.64
N ARG A 9 10.73 -17.52 24.96
CA ARG A 9 9.70 -16.70 24.30
C ARG A 9 9.98 -16.53 22.81
N ASP A 10 11.21 -16.21 22.44
CA ASP A 10 11.62 -16.06 21.04
C ASP A 10 11.47 -17.37 20.25
N ILE A 11 11.80 -18.52 20.86
CA ILE A 11 11.59 -19.84 20.26
C ILE A 11 10.09 -20.12 20.06
N LEU A 12 9.27 -19.83 21.08
CA LEU A 12 7.81 -19.94 21.00
C LEU A 12 7.23 -19.04 19.91
N TYR A 13 7.62 -17.76 19.85
CA TYR A 13 7.15 -16.84 18.82
C TYR A 13 7.53 -17.31 17.42
N ARG A 14 8.77 -17.80 17.22
CA ARG A 14 9.20 -18.39 15.94
C ARG A 14 8.38 -19.62 15.55
N LEU A 15 8.07 -20.51 16.50
CA LEU A 15 7.21 -21.68 16.25
C LEU A 15 5.78 -21.28 15.89
N VAL A 16 5.19 -20.33 16.63
CA VAL A 16 3.85 -19.82 16.34
C VAL A 16 3.83 -19.16 14.96
N ASP A 17 4.82 -18.35 14.60
CA ASP A 17 4.90 -17.72 13.28
C ASP A 17 5.08 -18.75 12.15
N LEU A 18 5.87 -19.80 12.39
CA LEU A 18 6.08 -20.92 11.46
C LEU A 18 4.78 -21.65 11.13
N ILE A 19 3.89 -21.81 12.12
CA ILE A 19 2.59 -22.45 11.98
C ILE A 19 1.55 -21.47 11.41
N SER A 20 1.62 -20.20 11.80
CA SER A 20 0.61 -19.19 11.46
C SER A 20 0.71 -18.68 10.02
N PHE A 21 1.92 -18.68 9.42
CA PHE A 21 2.14 -18.09 8.10
C PHE A 21 2.82 -19.04 7.12
N SER A 22 2.32 -19.05 5.89
CA SER A 22 2.93 -19.82 4.81
C SER A 22 4.34 -19.29 4.48
N PRO A 23 5.23 -20.14 3.91
CA PRO A 23 6.57 -19.70 3.49
C PRO A 23 6.54 -18.50 2.54
N GLN A 24 5.52 -18.42 1.68
CA GLN A 24 5.37 -17.32 0.72
C GLN A 24 5.05 -15.99 1.40
N ILE A 25 4.29 -15.99 2.50
CA ILE A 25 4.00 -14.75 3.26
C ILE A 25 5.29 -14.24 3.91
N ARG A 26 6.10 -15.15 4.46
CA ARG A 26 7.41 -14.81 5.03
C ARG A 26 8.34 -14.22 4.00
N GLU A 27 8.52 -14.90 2.86
CA GLU A 27 9.32 -14.42 1.73
C GLU A 27 8.89 -13.02 1.26
N LEU A 28 7.59 -12.83 1.05
CA LEU A 28 7.03 -11.51 0.66
C LEU A 28 7.36 -10.42 1.66
N ALA A 29 7.27 -10.75 2.94
CA ALA A 29 7.48 -9.81 4.00
C ALA A 29 8.98 -9.47 4.12
N GLU A 30 9.88 -10.43 3.89
CA GLU A 30 11.33 -10.21 3.82
C GLU A 30 11.71 -9.32 2.64
N LEU A 31 11.22 -9.64 1.44
CA LEU A 31 11.40 -8.83 0.25
C LEU A 31 10.86 -7.41 0.43
N LEU A 32 9.83 -7.26 1.26
CA LEU A 32 9.27 -5.96 1.57
C LEU A 32 10.18 -5.12 2.47
N SER A 33 10.76 -5.73 3.51
CA SER A 33 11.73 -5.06 4.36
C SER A 33 12.99 -4.70 3.59
N ASP A 34 13.53 -5.63 2.80
CA ASP A 34 14.68 -5.39 1.92
C ASP A 34 14.44 -4.22 0.94
N LYS A 35 13.29 -4.21 0.25
CA LYS A 35 12.94 -3.11 -0.64
C LYS A 35 12.70 -1.79 0.07
N ALA A 36 12.28 -1.81 1.32
CA ALA A 36 12.13 -0.61 2.12
C ALA A 36 13.50 -0.03 2.51
N GLU A 37 14.51 -0.88 2.73
CA GLU A 37 15.87 -0.46 3.03
C GLU A 37 16.58 0.07 1.76
N HIS A 38 16.43 -0.59 0.61
CA HIS A 38 17.13 -0.26 -0.64
C HIS A 38 16.29 0.52 -1.67
N VAL A 39 15.45 1.47 -1.24
CA VAL A 39 14.54 2.22 -2.14
C VAL A 39 15.30 3.03 -3.21
N GLU A 40 16.49 3.52 -2.89
CA GLU A 40 17.30 4.39 -3.76
C GLU A 40 18.09 3.62 -4.84
N GLU A 41 18.44 2.34 -4.61
CA GLU A 41 19.35 1.59 -5.49
C GLU A 41 18.64 0.76 -6.56
N ASN A 42 17.36 0.39 -6.35
CA ASN A 42 16.66 -0.57 -7.21
C ASN A 42 15.82 0.10 -8.31
N SER A 43 16.45 0.44 -9.44
CA SER A 43 15.80 1.00 -10.65
C SER A 43 15.20 -0.04 -11.60
N ALA A 44 15.44 -1.34 -11.37
CA ALA A 44 15.03 -2.39 -12.30
C ALA A 44 13.53 -2.73 -12.16
N ASP A 45 12.74 -2.20 -13.10
CA ASP A 45 11.43 -2.72 -13.47
C ASP A 45 11.55 -4.23 -13.74
N LEU A 46 10.70 -5.04 -13.11
CA LEU A 46 10.70 -6.49 -13.28
C LEU A 46 10.25 -6.86 -14.71
N SER A 47 11.18 -6.93 -15.67
CA SER A 47 10.98 -7.62 -16.96
C SER A 47 10.90 -9.15 -16.74
N SER A 48 10.19 -9.84 -17.64
CA SER A 48 9.59 -11.17 -17.38
C SER A 48 10.18 -12.32 -18.20
N HIS A 49 10.05 -13.54 -17.66
CA HIS A 49 9.87 -14.78 -18.44
C HIS A 49 8.80 -15.71 -17.81
N PRO A 50 8.18 -16.62 -18.60
CA PRO A 50 6.83 -17.13 -18.38
C PRO A 50 6.80 -18.35 -17.46
N GLY A 51 5.94 -18.31 -16.45
CA GLY A 51 5.71 -19.44 -15.56
C GLY A 51 4.65 -19.13 -14.52
N GLY A 52 3.38 -19.44 -14.86
CA GLY A 52 2.31 -19.77 -13.91
C GLY A 52 1.68 -18.61 -13.12
N PHE A 53 0.36 -18.52 -13.20
CA PHE A 53 -0.55 -17.65 -12.43
C PHE A 53 -0.08 -17.33 -11.00
N ILE A 54 0.41 -18.31 -10.22
CA ILE A 54 0.89 -18.12 -8.85
C ILE A 54 2.07 -17.12 -8.77
N ARG A 55 3.03 -17.18 -9.69
CA ARG A 55 4.16 -16.24 -9.77
C ARG A 55 3.70 -14.84 -10.17
N ALA A 56 2.70 -14.73 -11.05
CA ALA A 56 2.10 -13.46 -11.42
C ALA A 56 1.38 -12.79 -10.24
N PHE A 57 0.66 -13.56 -9.42
CA PHE A 57 0.03 -13.08 -8.18
C PHE A 57 1.05 -12.66 -7.14
N HIS A 58 2.10 -13.48 -6.94
CA HIS A 58 3.23 -13.13 -6.07
C HIS A 58 3.90 -11.82 -6.51
N LYS A 59 4.21 -11.70 -7.80
CA LYS A 59 4.78 -10.49 -8.40
C LYS A 59 3.87 -9.29 -8.27
N ARG A 60 2.56 -9.43 -8.48
CA ARG A 60 1.58 -8.35 -8.28
C ARG A 60 1.61 -7.81 -6.85
N ARG A 61 1.64 -8.70 -5.85
CA ARG A 61 1.72 -8.31 -4.42
C ARG A 61 2.99 -7.50 -4.16
N ILE A 62 4.15 -8.02 -4.56
CA ILE A 62 5.44 -7.33 -4.42
C ILE A 62 5.43 -5.99 -5.15
N SER A 63 4.91 -5.95 -6.38
CA SER A 63 4.92 -4.73 -7.17
C SER A 63 4.00 -3.65 -6.61
N ILE A 64 2.82 -4.00 -6.09
CA ILE A 64 1.93 -3.07 -5.37
C ILE A 64 2.66 -2.53 -4.13
N ALA A 65 3.29 -3.42 -3.39
CA ALA A 65 3.98 -3.09 -2.15
C ALA A 65 5.21 -2.19 -2.37
N ALA A 66 6.07 -2.56 -3.31
CA ALA A 66 7.23 -1.77 -3.73
C ALA A 66 6.82 -0.40 -4.28
N SER A 67 5.74 -0.35 -5.08
CA SER A 67 5.20 0.91 -5.58
C SER A 67 4.72 1.80 -4.44
N TYR A 68 4.02 1.24 -3.46
CA TYR A 68 3.59 1.98 -2.27
C TYR A 68 4.79 2.50 -1.48
N ILE A 69 5.79 1.65 -1.18
CA ILE A 69 7.01 2.05 -0.46
C ILE A 69 7.69 3.21 -1.18
N ARG A 70 7.84 3.11 -2.50
CA ARG A 70 8.45 4.16 -3.32
C ARG A 70 7.71 5.50 -3.19
N ILE A 71 6.37 5.48 -3.27
CA ILE A 71 5.53 6.68 -3.04
C ILE A 71 5.67 7.20 -1.60
N ALA A 72 5.77 6.28 -0.62
CA ALA A 72 5.77 6.62 0.79
C ALA A 72 7.13 7.15 1.31
N ARG A 73 8.25 6.69 0.77
CA ARG A 73 9.61 6.99 1.27
C ARG A 73 10.37 8.02 0.41
N GLN A 74 10.08 8.14 -0.88
CA GLN A 74 10.75 9.16 -1.72
C GLN A 74 10.17 10.55 -1.45
N LEU A 75 10.75 11.30 -0.52
CA LEU A 75 10.29 12.66 -0.17
C LEU A 75 11.01 13.77 -0.97
N TYR A 76 12.17 13.47 -1.57
CA TYR A 76 12.99 14.47 -2.28
C TYR A 76 12.37 14.93 -3.60
N MET A 77 12.43 16.23 -3.91
CA MET A 77 11.79 16.81 -5.09
C MET A 77 12.29 16.23 -6.43
N LYS A 78 13.58 15.90 -6.54
CA LYS A 78 14.24 15.49 -7.80
C LYS A 78 13.73 14.16 -8.38
N GLU A 79 13.04 13.33 -7.60
CA GLU A 79 12.59 11.99 -8.02
C GLU A 79 11.09 11.91 -8.40
N TYR A 80 10.44 13.03 -8.71
CA TYR A 80 8.99 13.05 -8.96
C TYR A 80 8.53 12.12 -10.10
N HIS A 81 9.35 11.92 -11.14
CA HIS A 81 9.06 10.97 -12.22
C HIS A 81 8.94 9.54 -11.71
N GLN A 82 9.82 9.13 -10.78
CA GLN A 82 9.80 7.78 -10.22
C GLN A 82 8.56 7.57 -9.34
N ARG A 83 8.18 8.58 -8.53
CA ARG A 83 6.93 8.57 -7.77
C ARG A 83 5.70 8.48 -8.66
N LEU A 84 5.65 9.26 -9.74
CA LEU A 84 4.53 9.21 -10.69
C LEU A 84 4.44 7.85 -11.39
N ARG A 85 5.59 7.27 -11.76
CA ARG A 85 5.65 5.90 -12.32
C ARG A 85 5.15 4.88 -11.30
N ALA A 86 5.60 4.95 -10.05
CA ALA A 86 5.14 4.09 -8.97
C ALA A 86 3.63 4.23 -8.73
N LEU A 87 3.09 5.45 -8.76
CA LEU A 87 1.66 5.71 -8.64
C LEU A 87 0.86 5.09 -9.80
N LYS A 88 1.32 5.27 -11.04
CA LYS A 88 0.72 4.63 -12.22
C LYS A 88 0.73 3.11 -12.12
N THR A 89 1.86 2.53 -11.71
CA THR A 89 2.00 1.08 -11.48
C THR A 89 1.05 0.61 -10.39
N LEU A 90 0.98 1.30 -9.25
CA LEU A 90 0.08 0.97 -8.16
C LEU A 90 -1.39 0.98 -8.61
N ILE A 91 -1.81 2.02 -9.33
CA ILE A 91 -3.17 2.12 -9.89
C ILE A 91 -3.43 0.96 -10.85
N GLY A 92 -2.55 0.76 -11.84
CA GLY A 92 -2.70 -0.27 -12.85
C GLY A 92 -2.80 -1.67 -12.26
N LEU A 93 -2.05 -1.96 -11.19
CA LEU A 93 -2.09 -3.24 -10.49
C LEU A 93 -3.29 -3.39 -9.55
N SER A 94 -3.75 -2.30 -8.91
CA SER A 94 -4.87 -2.34 -7.95
C SER A 94 -6.21 -2.56 -8.66
N PHE A 95 -6.41 -1.93 -9.83
CA PHE A 95 -7.62 -2.09 -10.63
C PHE A 95 -7.61 -3.30 -11.59
N HIS A 96 -6.56 -4.14 -11.57
CA HIS A 96 -6.37 -5.22 -12.56
C HIS A 96 -7.23 -6.48 -12.38
N ALA A 97 -8.35 -6.41 -11.65
CA ALA A 97 -9.25 -7.54 -11.55
C ALA A 97 -10.56 -7.20 -12.28
N LYS A 98 -10.63 -7.55 -13.57
CA LYS A 98 -11.86 -7.41 -14.37
C LYS A 98 -13.00 -8.34 -13.90
N THR A 99 -12.76 -9.14 -12.86
CA THR A 99 -13.65 -10.21 -12.40
C THR A 99 -14.05 -10.09 -10.91
N VAL A 100 -13.67 -9.02 -10.21
CA VAL A 100 -14.05 -8.84 -8.80
C VAL A 100 -15.38 -8.12 -8.67
N SER A 101 -16.14 -8.51 -7.65
CA SER A 101 -17.48 -7.95 -7.36
C SER A 101 -17.44 -6.48 -6.92
N MET A 102 -16.36 -6.06 -6.24
CA MET A 102 -16.19 -4.72 -5.67
C MET A 102 -14.85 -4.09 -6.07
N PRO A 103 -14.61 -3.76 -7.35
CA PRO A 103 -13.29 -3.35 -7.83
C PRO A 103 -12.74 -2.09 -7.15
N LEU A 104 -13.56 -1.07 -6.94
CA LEU A 104 -13.10 0.19 -6.35
C LEU A 104 -12.75 0.03 -4.87
N ASN A 105 -13.62 -0.60 -4.09
CA ASN A 105 -13.35 -0.86 -2.67
C ASN A 105 -12.23 -1.88 -2.48
N THR A 106 -12.09 -2.88 -3.37
CA THR A 106 -10.96 -3.81 -3.34
C THR A 106 -9.64 -3.07 -3.49
N ALA A 107 -9.52 -2.19 -4.49
CA ALA A 107 -8.32 -1.39 -4.70
C ALA A 107 -8.01 -0.49 -3.48
N ARG A 108 -9.04 0.13 -2.89
CA ARG A 108 -8.91 0.96 -1.68
C ARG A 108 -8.44 0.15 -0.48
N VAL A 109 -9.03 -1.00 -0.23
CA VAL A 109 -8.66 -1.91 0.86
C VAL A 109 -7.24 -2.43 0.67
N GLN A 110 -6.89 -2.94 -0.52
CA GLN A 110 -5.54 -3.42 -0.83
C GLN A 110 -4.48 -2.34 -0.56
N THR A 111 -4.74 -1.12 -1.02
CA THR A 111 -3.84 0.02 -0.78
C THR A 111 -3.75 0.37 0.70
N GLY A 112 -4.88 0.34 1.43
CA GLY A 112 -4.94 0.58 2.88
C GLY A 112 -4.18 -0.46 3.71
N ILE A 113 -4.34 -1.74 3.39
CA ILE A 113 -3.59 -2.83 4.03
C ILE A 113 -2.09 -2.67 3.76
N MET A 114 -1.71 -2.34 2.52
CA MET A 114 -0.31 -2.14 2.17
C MET A 114 0.31 -0.94 2.89
N LYS A 115 -0.46 0.13 3.07
CA LYS A 115 -0.08 1.26 3.92
C LYS A 115 0.25 0.84 5.34
N GLU A 116 -0.59 0.01 5.95
CA GLU A 116 -0.34 -0.50 7.31
C GLU A 116 0.84 -1.47 7.35
N ALA A 117 1.03 -2.32 6.32
CA ALA A 117 2.20 -3.20 6.22
C ALA A 117 3.51 -2.40 6.22
N VAL A 118 3.58 -1.32 5.45
CA VAL A 118 4.76 -0.44 5.35
C VAL A 118 4.95 0.40 6.61
N LYS A 119 3.88 0.77 7.30
CA LYS A 119 3.96 1.45 8.60
C LYS A 119 4.53 0.55 9.71
N ASN A 120 4.38 -0.77 9.57
CA ASN A 120 4.82 -1.76 10.55
C ASN A 120 6.05 -2.56 10.07
N LEU A 121 6.96 -1.95 9.31
CA LEU A 121 8.20 -2.61 8.84
C LEU A 121 9.05 -3.18 10.00
N ASP A 122 9.07 -2.48 11.13
CA ASP A 122 9.81 -2.91 12.33
C ASP A 122 9.10 -4.04 13.11
N ASN A 123 7.84 -4.35 12.77
CA ASN A 123 7.07 -5.42 13.40
C ASN A 123 6.76 -6.52 12.39
N ARG A 124 7.70 -7.47 12.31
CA ARG A 124 7.65 -8.62 11.41
C ARG A 124 6.30 -9.35 11.41
N ARG A 125 5.75 -9.63 12.60
CA ARG A 125 4.50 -10.38 12.72
C ARG A 125 3.33 -9.62 12.13
N LYS A 126 3.15 -8.34 12.51
CA LYS A 126 2.10 -7.49 11.95
C LYS A 126 2.25 -7.33 10.44
N GLN A 127 3.47 -7.20 9.95
CA GLN A 127 3.74 -7.12 8.51
C GLN A 127 3.26 -8.40 7.79
N MET A 128 3.53 -9.58 8.34
CA MET A 128 3.06 -10.86 7.79
C MET A 128 1.53 -10.98 7.84
N GLU A 129 0.88 -10.53 8.93
CA GLU A 129 -0.58 -10.44 9.05
C GLU A 129 -1.17 -9.56 7.93
N MET A 130 -0.61 -8.37 7.71
CA MET A 130 -1.07 -7.47 6.64
C MET A 130 -0.89 -8.09 5.24
N ILE A 131 0.19 -8.84 5.00
CA ILE A 131 0.41 -9.53 3.71
C ILE A 131 -0.59 -10.69 3.52
N ALA A 132 -0.93 -11.39 4.60
CA ALA A 132 -1.98 -12.40 4.58
C ALA A 132 -3.34 -11.76 4.26
N ASP A 133 -3.69 -10.67 4.94
CA ASP A 133 -4.93 -9.91 4.71
C ASP A 133 -5.00 -9.33 3.30
N PHE A 134 -3.89 -8.81 2.79
CA PHE A 134 -3.79 -8.34 1.41
C PHE A 134 -4.15 -9.46 0.43
N SER A 135 -3.69 -10.68 0.69
CA SER A 135 -3.93 -11.84 -0.17
C SER A 135 -5.41 -12.20 -0.17
N LEU A 136 -6.07 -12.16 1.00
CA LEU A 136 -7.52 -12.37 1.11
C LEU A 136 -8.31 -11.26 0.40
N ALA A 137 -7.94 -10.00 0.59
CA ALA A 137 -8.60 -8.86 -0.07
C ALA A 137 -8.45 -8.91 -1.60
N SER A 138 -7.36 -9.49 -2.11
CA SER A 138 -7.08 -9.55 -3.55
C SER A 138 -8.09 -10.35 -4.38
N TYR A 139 -8.87 -11.23 -3.74
CA TYR A 139 -9.96 -11.95 -4.40
C TYR A 139 -11.23 -11.11 -4.58
N GLY A 140 -11.33 -9.96 -3.92
CA GLY A 140 -12.44 -9.01 -4.09
C GLY A 140 -13.83 -9.58 -3.77
N HIS A 141 -13.89 -10.55 -2.86
CA HIS A 141 -15.15 -11.08 -2.34
C HIS A 141 -15.83 -10.02 -1.46
N GLU A 142 -17.08 -9.70 -1.78
CA GLU A 142 -17.86 -8.63 -1.14
C GLU A 142 -17.85 -8.69 0.40
N ALA A 143 -18.14 -9.85 0.98
CA ALA A 143 -18.13 -10.04 2.44
C ALA A 143 -16.75 -9.76 3.07
N VAL A 144 -15.68 -10.17 2.39
CA VAL A 144 -14.30 -9.96 2.84
C VAL A 144 -13.92 -8.48 2.74
N ILE A 145 -14.27 -7.82 1.63
CA ILE A 145 -14.00 -6.40 1.43
C ILE A 145 -14.76 -5.55 2.45
N ARG A 146 -16.05 -5.81 2.69
CA ARG A 146 -16.83 -5.12 3.73
C ARG A 146 -16.28 -5.35 5.14
N ARG A 147 -15.77 -6.56 5.43
CA ARG A 147 -15.07 -6.83 6.69
C ARG A 147 -13.85 -5.93 6.83
N PHE A 148 -12.96 -5.91 5.83
CA PHE A 148 -11.76 -5.09 5.88
C PHE A 148 -12.04 -3.58 5.89
N LEU A 149 -13.07 -3.10 5.18
CA LEU A 149 -13.51 -1.71 5.26
C LEU A 149 -13.87 -1.33 6.71
N ARG A 150 -14.59 -2.20 7.42
CA ARG A 150 -14.92 -1.98 8.85
C ARG A 150 -13.67 -2.01 9.73
N GLU A 151 -12.81 -3.01 9.59
CA GLU A 151 -11.58 -3.16 10.37
C GLU A 151 -10.63 -1.97 10.18
N LEU A 152 -10.49 -1.48 8.93
CA LEU A 152 -9.67 -0.32 8.59
C LEU A 152 -10.37 1.03 8.86
N ARG A 153 -11.61 1.01 9.37
CA ARG A 153 -12.46 2.20 9.59
C ARG A 153 -12.55 3.08 8.33
N ARG A 154 -12.99 2.47 7.23
CA ARG A 154 -13.20 3.09 5.93
C ARG A 154 -14.66 2.96 5.52
N VAL A 155 -15.19 4.02 4.94
CA VAL A 155 -16.54 4.04 4.37
C VAL A 155 -16.54 3.28 3.05
N GLU A 156 -17.53 2.41 2.86
CA GLU A 156 -17.81 1.76 1.59
C GLU A 156 -18.23 2.81 0.56
N VAL A 157 -17.57 2.81 -0.60
CA VAL A 157 -17.92 3.68 -1.72
C VAL A 157 -18.81 2.90 -2.70
N PRO A 158 -19.78 3.53 -3.38
CA PRO A 158 -20.63 2.83 -4.36
C PRO A 158 -19.83 2.29 -5.56
N GLU A 159 -20.06 1.01 -5.91
CA GLU A 159 -19.45 0.32 -7.06
C GLU A 159 -20.20 0.60 -8.38
N THR A 160 -20.31 1.88 -8.75
CA THR A 160 -21.08 2.31 -9.95
C THR A 160 -20.32 2.15 -11.27
N GLY A 161 -19.06 1.68 -11.22
CA GLY A 161 -18.15 1.64 -12.37
C GLY A 161 -17.54 2.99 -12.76
N LYS A 162 -17.97 4.10 -12.14
CA LYS A 162 -17.37 5.43 -12.32
C LYS A 162 -16.08 5.56 -11.50
N ALA A 163 -15.18 6.45 -11.93
CA ALA A 163 -13.99 6.76 -11.14
C ALA A 163 -14.39 7.50 -9.85
N LEU A 164 -13.62 7.32 -8.77
CA LEU A 164 -13.91 7.93 -7.46
C LEU A 164 -14.13 9.44 -7.53
N LYS A 165 -13.35 10.14 -8.36
CA LYS A 165 -13.47 11.59 -8.58
C LYS A 165 -14.83 12.02 -9.15
N ASP A 166 -15.54 11.13 -9.83
CA ASP A 166 -16.82 11.39 -10.48
C ASP A 166 -18.02 11.00 -9.58
N LEU A 167 -17.76 10.50 -8.37
CA LEU A 167 -18.79 10.08 -7.41
C LEU A 167 -19.26 11.19 -6.47
N ASN A 168 -18.56 12.34 -6.44
CA ASN A 168 -18.87 13.47 -5.54
C ASN A 168 -18.98 13.07 -4.06
N LEU A 169 -18.13 12.14 -3.62
CA LEU A 169 -18.08 11.64 -2.24
C LEU A 169 -17.00 12.34 -1.44
N GLY A 170 -17.39 13.20 -0.50
CA GLY A 170 -16.47 13.89 0.41
C GLY A 170 -15.50 14.84 -0.29
N TRP A 171 -15.01 15.83 0.45
CA TRP A 171 -14.03 16.78 -0.02
C TRP A 171 -13.08 17.18 1.10
N ASP A 172 -11.85 17.49 0.73
CA ASP A 172 -10.88 18.14 1.60
C ASP A 172 -10.33 19.36 0.84
N SER A 173 -10.77 20.55 1.25
CA SER A 173 -10.62 21.78 0.46
C SER A 173 -9.34 22.56 0.76
N HIS A 174 -8.58 22.17 1.78
CA HIS A 174 -7.42 22.93 2.21
C HIS A 174 -6.36 21.99 2.79
N VAL A 175 -5.49 21.47 1.92
CA VAL A 175 -4.39 20.59 2.32
C VAL A 175 -3.05 21.15 1.85
N HIS A 176 -2.07 21.16 2.75
CA HIS A 176 -0.69 21.51 2.43
C HIS A 176 0.14 20.26 2.17
N ASP A 177 0.99 20.32 1.15
CA ASP A 177 1.97 19.30 0.81
C ASP A 177 3.39 19.70 1.23
N ASN A 178 4.37 18.85 0.95
CA ASN A 178 5.77 19.10 1.26
C ASN A 178 6.45 20.20 0.42
N LEU A 179 5.79 20.78 -0.58
CA LEU A 179 6.31 21.94 -1.31
C LEU A 179 5.93 23.26 -0.60
N SER A 180 5.01 23.19 0.36
CA SER A 180 4.58 24.30 1.22
C SER A 180 4.88 23.95 2.69
N GLU A 181 3.87 23.88 3.55
CA GLU A 181 4.01 23.63 5.00
C GLU A 181 3.68 22.19 5.41
N GLY A 182 3.27 21.35 4.47
CA GLY A 182 2.88 19.97 4.71
C GLY A 182 4.08 19.03 4.84
N ARG A 183 3.83 17.82 5.38
CA ARG A 183 4.85 16.76 5.48
C ARG A 183 4.78 15.72 4.36
N LYS A 184 3.68 15.70 3.61
CA LYS A 184 3.37 14.68 2.62
C LYS A 184 3.52 15.24 1.21
N THR A 185 4.08 14.45 0.31
CA THR A 185 4.11 14.75 -1.12
C THR A 185 2.68 14.75 -1.70
N PRO A 186 2.44 15.46 -2.82
CA PRO A 186 1.16 15.38 -3.54
C PRO A 186 0.71 13.95 -3.82
N SER A 187 1.62 13.05 -4.20
CA SER A 187 1.31 11.65 -4.47
C SER A 187 0.82 10.91 -3.23
N GLN A 188 1.41 11.17 -2.06
CA GLN A 188 0.93 10.60 -0.78
C GLN A 188 -0.44 11.16 -0.40
N LEU A 189 -0.69 12.45 -0.62
CA LEU A 189 -1.99 13.07 -0.34
C LEU A 189 -3.11 12.48 -1.21
N VAL A 190 -2.86 12.35 -2.52
CA VAL A 190 -3.79 11.70 -3.46
C VAL A 190 -4.07 10.26 -3.03
N LEU A 191 -3.04 9.51 -2.63
CA LEU A 191 -3.19 8.13 -2.19
C LEU A 191 -4.00 8.02 -0.89
N ASP A 192 -3.76 8.91 0.05
CA ASP A 192 -4.52 8.98 1.30
C ASP A 192 -6.00 9.34 1.07
N ALA A 193 -6.27 10.29 0.17
CA ALA A 193 -7.63 10.65 -0.25
C ALA A 193 -8.34 9.45 -0.90
N PHE A 194 -7.63 8.72 -1.79
CA PHE A 194 -8.15 7.52 -2.43
C PHE A 194 -8.53 6.44 -1.41
N ILE A 195 -7.63 6.11 -0.47
CA ILE A 195 -7.91 5.13 0.60
C ILE A 195 -9.13 5.57 1.43
N LYS A 196 -9.21 6.86 1.78
CA LYS A 196 -10.34 7.42 2.53
C LYS A 196 -11.66 7.45 1.75
N GLY A 197 -11.61 7.39 0.42
CA GLY A 197 -12.79 7.53 -0.44
C GLY A 197 -13.21 8.98 -0.67
N ILE A 198 -12.25 9.91 -0.59
CA ILE A 198 -12.46 11.33 -0.88
C ILE A 198 -12.35 11.56 -2.39
N SER A 199 -13.39 12.13 -2.98
CA SER A 199 -13.52 12.39 -4.41
C SER A 199 -12.82 13.67 -4.85
N LYS A 200 -12.69 14.66 -3.95
CA LYS A 200 -12.10 15.96 -4.25
C LYS A 200 -11.09 16.37 -3.19
N LEU A 201 -9.88 16.68 -3.63
CA LEU A 201 -8.79 17.17 -2.80
C LEU A 201 -8.27 18.47 -3.41
N THR A 202 -8.19 19.53 -2.62
CA THR A 202 -7.63 20.83 -3.04
C THR A 202 -6.35 21.09 -2.27
N LEU A 203 -5.24 21.23 -3.00
CA LEU A 203 -3.95 21.58 -2.45
C LEU A 203 -3.83 23.10 -2.38
N ALA A 204 -3.47 23.63 -1.22
CA ALA A 204 -3.24 25.05 -1.00
C ALA A 204 -1.72 25.30 -0.96
N TYR A 205 -1.25 26.10 -1.92
CA TYR A 205 0.13 26.59 -1.94
C TYR A 205 0.12 28.04 -1.47
N TYR A 206 0.99 28.37 -0.51
CA TYR A 206 1.29 29.76 -0.22
C TYR A 206 2.14 30.33 -1.36
N ASP A 207 2.06 31.64 -1.52
CA ASP A 207 2.68 32.41 -2.59
C ASP A 207 4.08 31.90 -2.92
N ILE A 208 4.24 31.35 -4.12
CA ILE A 208 5.54 30.94 -4.65
C ILE A 208 6.22 32.26 -4.94
N SER A 209 7.02 32.79 -4.00
CA SER A 209 7.71 34.06 -4.24
C SER A 209 8.45 33.95 -5.56
N ASP A 210 8.08 34.79 -6.53
CA ASP A 210 8.72 34.96 -7.85
C ASP A 210 10.17 35.45 -7.65
N LYS A 211 11.05 34.58 -7.18
CA LYS A 211 12.49 34.78 -7.25
C LYS A 211 13.03 33.88 -8.35
N ILE A 212 12.85 34.39 -9.57
CA ILE A 212 13.66 34.07 -10.76
C ILE A 212 15.07 34.64 -10.55
#